data_AF-A0A4Y9QSN7-F1
#
_entry.id   AF-A0A4Y9QSN7-F1
#
_cell.length_a   1.000
_cell.length_b   1.000
_cell.length_c   1.000
_cell.angle_alpha   90.00
_cell.angle_beta   90.00
_cell.angle_gamma   90.00
#
_symmetry.space_group_name_H-M   'P 1'
#
loop_
_entity.id
_entity.type
_entity.pdbx_description
1 polymer ?
#
loop_
_entity_poly.entity_id
_entity_poly.type
_entity_poly.pdbx_seq_one_letter_code
_entity_poly.pdbx_strand_id
1 'polypeptide(L)'
;MLNAVRSRATSRLEEGMMLYDTRDMEPCWGEPGMDALHEELFSSLRGLANSNDGDFRFGFGLLVRQVEHVFAREEAWMDAIDFDGALPHREQHARVLAALHQVHSRVMRSELATGRDVVERLLPQWLLFHTETMDSALARSMQSAEAETMSLGFGGTMPRAPATVH
;
A
#
# COMPACT_ATOMS: atom_id res chain seq x y z
N MET A 1 -35.83 -3.34 31.25
CA MET A 1 -36.57 -3.22 29.97
C MET A 1 -35.56 -3.33 28.84
N LEU A 2 -35.45 -4.51 28.25
CA LEU A 2 -34.65 -4.81 27.07
C LEU A 2 -35.64 -4.84 25.89
N ASN A 3 -35.39 -4.09 24.82
CA ASN A 3 -36.11 -4.24 23.57
C ASN A 3 -35.12 -4.47 22.44
N ALA A 4 -35.16 -5.69 21.92
CA ALA A 4 -34.57 -6.07 20.65
C ALA A 4 -35.50 -5.63 19.51
N VAL A 5 -34.94 -5.07 18.44
CA VAL A 5 -35.52 -5.14 17.10
C VAL A 5 -34.38 -5.45 16.13
N ARG A 6 -34.37 -6.69 15.64
CA ARG A 6 -33.78 -7.01 14.34
C ARG A 6 -34.78 -6.58 13.27
N SER A 7 -34.33 -5.94 12.20
CA SER A 7 -34.94 -6.15 10.88
C SER A 7 -33.91 -5.96 9.77
N ARG A 8 -33.97 -6.90 8.84
CA ARG A 8 -33.09 -7.16 7.72
C ARG A 8 -33.74 -6.51 6.49
N ALA A 9 -32.98 -5.77 5.69
CA ALA A 9 -33.36 -5.44 4.33
C ALA A 9 -32.27 -5.94 3.39
N THR A 10 -32.49 -7.13 2.83
CA THR A 10 -31.83 -7.63 1.64
C THR A 10 -32.70 -7.28 0.42
N SER A 11 -32.15 -6.57 -0.56
CA SER A 11 -32.58 -6.59 -1.97
C SER A 11 -31.30 -6.75 -2.79
N ARG A 12 -30.95 -7.86 -3.50
CA ARG A 12 -31.62 -8.56 -4.62
C ARG A 12 -31.94 -7.55 -5.73
N LEU A 13 -31.23 -7.42 -6.86
CA LEU A 13 -30.24 -8.23 -7.59
C LEU A 13 -29.25 -7.25 -8.27
N GLU A 14 -27.93 -7.42 -8.12
CA GLU A 14 -26.96 -7.17 -9.20
C GLU A 14 -25.83 -8.20 -9.07
N GLU A 15 -25.34 -8.63 -10.22
CA GLU A 15 -24.57 -9.84 -10.43
C GLU A 15 -23.17 -9.76 -9.82
N GLY A 16 -22.84 -10.72 -8.96
CA GLY A 16 -21.56 -11.44 -9.02
C GLY A 16 -20.24 -10.68 -8.85
N MET A 17 -20.20 -9.44 -8.37
CA MET A 17 -18.96 -8.85 -7.86
C MET A 17 -18.91 -9.13 -6.36
N MET A 18 -17.97 -9.97 -5.90
CA MET A 18 -17.64 -10.00 -4.48
C MET A 18 -17.23 -8.58 -4.09
N LEU A 19 -18.13 -7.83 -3.46
CA LEU A 19 -17.79 -6.62 -2.73
C LEU A 19 -17.01 -7.08 -1.51
N TYR A 20 -15.73 -7.39 -1.71
CA TYR A 20 -14.80 -7.51 -0.60
C TYR A 20 -14.85 -6.18 0.13
N ASP A 21 -15.09 -6.23 1.45
CA ASP A 21 -14.87 -5.07 2.28
C ASP A 21 -13.36 -4.83 2.29
N THR A 22 -12.92 -3.84 1.52
CA THR A 22 -11.50 -3.47 1.35
C THR A 22 -10.83 -3.08 2.67
N ARG A 23 -11.61 -2.93 3.74
CA ARG A 23 -11.12 -2.52 5.06
C ARG A 23 -10.56 -3.69 5.90
N ASP A 24 -10.85 -4.94 5.53
CA ASP A 24 -10.48 -6.13 6.32
C ASP A 24 -9.33 -6.97 5.73
N MET A 25 -8.82 -6.62 4.55
CA MET A 25 -7.72 -7.35 3.88
C MET A 25 -6.42 -6.55 4.03
N GLU A 26 -5.72 -6.77 5.13
CA GLU A 26 -4.33 -6.34 5.25
C GLU A 26 -3.43 -7.47 4.72
N PRO A 27 -2.68 -7.24 3.63
CA PRO A 27 -1.79 -8.26 3.10
C PRO A 27 -0.74 -8.65 4.16
N CYS A 28 -0.58 -9.94 4.39
CA CYS A 28 0.46 -10.49 5.23
C CYS A 28 1.21 -11.52 4.40
N TRP A 29 2.40 -11.14 3.93
CA TRP A 29 3.25 -12.02 3.13
C TRP A 29 4.32 -12.72 3.96
N GLY A 30 4.42 -12.41 5.25
CA GLY A 30 5.49 -12.93 6.10
C GLY A 30 6.83 -12.26 5.82
N GLU A 31 6.80 -11.05 5.25
CA GLU A 31 7.93 -10.14 5.11
C GLU A 31 7.66 -8.94 6.03
N PRO A 32 8.14 -8.95 7.30
CA PRO A 32 7.68 -8.02 8.32
C PRO A 32 7.85 -6.54 7.96
N GLY A 33 8.89 -6.21 7.18
CA GLY A 33 9.12 -4.85 6.71
C GLY A 33 8.07 -4.41 5.68
N MET A 34 7.68 -5.29 4.77
CA MET A 34 6.68 -5.01 3.74
C MET A 34 5.27 -5.01 4.33
N ASP A 35 4.96 -5.95 5.22
CA ASP A 35 3.65 -6.03 5.90
C ASP A 35 3.38 -4.73 6.69
N ALA A 36 4.35 -4.26 7.49
CA ALA A 36 4.20 -3.03 8.27
C ALA A 36 4.00 -1.78 7.40
N LEU A 37 4.74 -1.65 6.28
CA LEU A 37 4.59 -0.52 5.38
C LEU A 37 3.21 -0.43 4.75
N HIS A 38 2.64 -1.58 4.37
CA HIS A 38 1.30 -1.63 3.78
C HIS A 38 0.22 -1.39 4.83
N GLU A 39 0.35 -1.98 6.03
CA GLU A 39 -0.57 -1.73 7.14
C GLU A 39 -0.66 -0.21 7.44
N GLU A 40 0.48 0.47 7.54
CA GLU A 40 0.54 1.92 7.76
C GLU A 40 -0.13 2.73 6.62
N LEU A 41 0.03 2.29 5.37
CA LEU A 41 -0.58 2.94 4.21
C LEU A 41 -2.11 2.75 4.18
N PHE A 42 -2.59 1.53 4.39
CA PHE A 42 -4.03 1.22 4.45
C PHE A 42 -4.69 1.93 5.64
N SER A 43 -4.00 2.00 6.79
CA SER A 43 -4.46 2.76 7.95
C SER A 43 -4.64 4.25 7.63
N SER A 44 -3.67 4.84 6.95
CA SER A 44 -3.71 6.26 6.54
C SER A 44 -4.81 6.53 5.51
N LEU A 45 -5.04 5.61 4.57
CA LEU A 45 -6.18 5.66 3.64
C LEU A 45 -7.52 5.64 4.34
N ARG A 46 -7.73 4.69 5.27
CA ARG A 46 -8.97 4.59 6.05
C ARG A 46 -9.19 5.83 6.91
N GLY A 47 -8.14 6.36 7.52
CA GLY A 47 -8.21 7.61 8.29
C GLY A 47 -8.62 8.80 7.42
N LEU A 48 -7.99 8.94 6.24
CA LEU A 48 -8.26 10.03 5.32
C LEU A 48 -9.68 9.97 4.73
N ALA A 49 -10.17 8.77 4.39
CA ALA A 49 -11.53 8.56 3.88
C ALA A 49 -12.61 9.10 4.84
N ASN A 50 -12.37 9.03 6.15
CA ASN A 50 -13.31 9.47 7.19
C ASN A 50 -13.05 10.91 7.68
N SER A 51 -12.12 11.64 7.07
CA SER A 51 -11.74 12.99 7.50
C SER A 51 -12.68 14.08 6.96
N ASN A 52 -12.82 15.16 7.73
CA ASN A 52 -13.53 16.37 7.29
C ASN A 52 -12.74 17.09 6.18
N ASP A 53 -13.39 18.03 5.47
CA ASP A 53 -12.79 18.73 4.33
C ASP A 53 -11.49 19.49 4.66
N GLY A 54 -11.39 20.06 5.88
CA GLY A 54 -10.21 20.80 6.33
C GLY A 54 -8.99 19.88 6.49
N ASP A 55 -9.19 18.76 7.16
CA ASP A 55 -8.15 17.75 7.39
C ASP A 55 -7.82 16.99 6.10
N PHE A 56 -8.81 16.76 5.24
CA PHE A 56 -8.65 16.03 3.98
C PHE A 56 -7.59 16.65 3.08
N ARG A 57 -7.58 17.98 2.96
CA ARG A 57 -6.62 18.69 2.10
C ARG A 57 -5.17 18.43 2.52
N PHE A 58 -4.89 18.52 3.81
CA PHE A 58 -3.55 18.26 4.36
C PHE A 58 -3.21 16.76 4.33
N GLY A 59 -4.18 15.93 4.70
CA GLY A 59 -4.03 14.48 4.72
C GLY A 59 -3.80 13.87 3.34
N PHE A 60 -4.39 14.41 2.27
CA PHE A 60 -4.12 13.94 0.91
C PHE A 60 -2.66 14.14 0.52
N GLY A 61 -2.07 15.30 0.85
CA GLY A 61 -0.65 15.55 0.59
C GLY A 61 0.27 14.65 1.42
N LEU A 62 -0.13 14.26 2.63
CA LEU A 62 0.58 13.26 3.44
C LEU A 62 0.50 11.87 2.80
N LEU A 63 -0.69 11.45 2.37
CA LEU A 63 -0.91 10.17 1.70
C LEU A 63 -0.04 10.03 0.45
N VAL A 64 0.03 11.07 -0.39
CA VAL A 64 0.91 11.07 -1.58
C VAL A 64 2.36 10.78 -1.21
N ARG A 65 2.89 11.47 -0.19
CA ARG A 65 4.27 11.24 0.28
C ARG A 65 4.47 9.84 0.86
N GLN A 66 3.45 9.28 1.50
CA GLN A 66 3.52 7.94 2.03
C GLN A 66 3.54 6.90 0.91
N VAL A 67 2.73 7.07 -0.14
CA VAL A 67 2.78 6.20 -1.33
C VAL A 67 4.16 6.28 -2.01
N GLU A 68 4.73 7.48 -2.17
CA GLU A 68 6.10 7.65 -2.67
C GLU A 68 7.12 6.88 -1.82
N HIS A 69 6.97 6.91 -0.49
CA HIS A 69 7.87 6.21 0.43
C HIS A 69 7.78 4.69 0.30
N VAL A 70 6.56 4.14 0.23
CA VAL A 70 6.32 2.71 0.04
C VAL A 70 6.95 2.24 -1.27
N PHE A 71 6.63 2.89 -2.38
CA PHE A 71 7.19 2.53 -3.69
C PHE A 71 8.72 2.64 -3.73
N ALA A 72 9.29 3.69 -3.14
CA ALA A 72 10.75 3.82 -3.08
C ALA A 72 11.41 2.70 -2.25
N ARG A 73 10.73 2.21 -1.20
CA ARG A 73 11.24 1.09 -0.41
C ARG A 73 11.21 -0.21 -1.20
N GLU A 74 10.09 -0.49 -1.86
CA GLU A 74 9.94 -1.69 -2.69
C GLU A 74 10.91 -1.69 -3.86
N GLU A 75 11.10 -0.55 -4.51
CA GLU A 75 12.08 -0.40 -5.58
C GLU A 75 13.50 -0.66 -5.10
N ALA A 76 13.84 -0.25 -3.87
CA ALA A 76 15.13 -0.58 -3.27
C ALA A 76 15.26 -2.09 -2.96
N TRP A 77 14.18 -2.76 -2.54
CA TRP A 77 14.18 -4.22 -2.39
C TRP A 77 14.32 -4.94 -3.73
N MET A 78 13.63 -4.47 -4.76
CA MET A 78 13.76 -4.99 -6.12
C MET A 78 15.19 -4.90 -6.64
N ASP A 79 15.87 -3.77 -6.43
CA ASP A 79 17.29 -3.61 -6.80
C ASP A 79 18.21 -4.52 -5.98
N ALA A 80 17.93 -4.70 -4.69
CA ALA A 80 18.80 -5.48 -3.80
C ALA A 80 18.87 -6.97 -4.15
N ILE A 81 17.82 -7.50 -4.79
CA ILE A 81 17.72 -8.93 -5.16
C ILE A 81 17.72 -9.17 -6.67
N ASP A 82 18.03 -8.14 -7.47
CA ASP A 82 17.95 -8.17 -8.95
C ASP A 82 16.60 -8.73 -9.44
N PHE A 83 15.49 -8.22 -8.90
CA PHE A 83 14.15 -8.77 -9.14
C PHE A 83 13.74 -8.71 -10.62
N ASP A 84 13.49 -9.88 -11.24
CA ASP A 84 13.09 -10.02 -12.65
C ASP A 84 11.87 -9.15 -13.03
N GLY A 85 10.93 -8.96 -12.10
CA GLY A 85 9.71 -8.19 -12.31
C GLY A 85 9.86 -6.67 -12.14
N ALA A 86 11.07 -6.14 -11.91
CA ALA A 86 11.26 -4.75 -11.47
C ALA A 86 10.75 -3.69 -12.46
N LEU A 87 10.97 -3.88 -13.77
CA LEU A 87 10.58 -2.90 -14.78
C LEU A 87 9.05 -2.69 -14.85
N PRO A 88 8.22 -3.73 -15.09
CA PRO A 88 6.77 -3.54 -15.12
C PRO A 88 6.19 -3.10 -13.77
N HIS A 89 6.86 -3.42 -12.66
CA HIS A 89 6.47 -2.96 -11.32
C HIS A 89 6.62 -1.44 -11.18
N ARG A 90 7.81 -0.92 -11.49
CA ARG A 90 8.11 0.52 -11.51
C ARG A 90 7.20 1.31 -12.43
N GLU A 91 6.82 0.73 -13.57
CA GLU A 91 5.89 1.39 -14.49
C GLU A 91 4.50 1.60 -13.86
N GLN A 92 4.01 0.66 -13.07
CA GLN A 92 2.73 0.81 -12.38
C GLN A 92 2.83 1.86 -11.27
N HIS A 93 3.91 1.85 -10.47
CA HIS A 93 4.21 2.89 -9.48
C HIS A 93 4.20 4.28 -10.10
N ALA A 94 4.95 4.46 -11.19
CA ALA A 94 5.07 5.75 -11.86
C ALA A 94 3.70 6.27 -12.37
N ARG A 95 2.85 5.39 -12.91
CA ARG A 95 1.50 5.77 -13.37
C ARG A 95 0.60 6.21 -12.22
N VAL A 96 0.64 5.49 -11.09
CA VAL A 96 -0.13 5.84 -9.90
C VAL A 96 0.35 7.16 -9.31
N LEU A 97 1.66 7.34 -9.14
CA LEU A 97 2.21 8.60 -8.62
C LEU A 97 1.86 9.79 -9.52
N ALA A 98 1.96 9.64 -10.84
CA ALA A 98 1.57 10.68 -11.78
C ALA A 98 0.09 11.07 -11.61
N ALA A 99 -0.81 10.08 -11.48
CA ALA A 99 -2.23 10.34 -11.24
C ALA A 99 -2.48 11.01 -9.88
N LEU A 100 -1.80 10.56 -8.82
CA LEU A 100 -1.92 11.12 -7.48
C LEU A 100 -1.45 12.58 -7.43
N HIS A 101 -0.34 12.93 -8.10
CA HIS A 101 0.14 14.32 -8.19
C HIS A 101 -0.83 15.23 -8.94
N GLN A 102 -1.46 14.74 -10.01
CA GLN A 102 -2.49 15.49 -10.73
C GLN A 102 -3.70 15.77 -9.83
N VAL A 103 -4.14 14.77 -9.07
CA VAL A 103 -5.28 14.92 -8.15
C VAL A 103 -4.92 15.81 -6.96
N HIS A 104 -3.71 15.68 -6.41
CA HIS A 104 -3.20 16.52 -5.33
C HIS A 104 -3.27 18.01 -5.71
N SER A 105 -2.87 18.34 -6.93
CA SER A 105 -2.95 19.72 -7.45
C SER A 105 -4.38 20.27 -7.44
N ARG A 106 -5.39 19.42 -7.69
CA ARG A 106 -6.82 19.80 -7.66
C ARG A 106 -7.32 19.94 -6.23
N VAL A 107 -6.96 19.01 -5.35
CA VAL A 107 -7.26 19.08 -3.90
C VAL A 107 -6.69 20.36 -3.28
N MET A 108 -5.50 20.79 -3.70
CA MET A 108 -4.91 22.07 -3.27
C MET A 108 -5.72 23.30 -3.68
N ARG A 109 -6.53 23.21 -4.74
CA ARG A 109 -7.48 24.25 -5.17
C ARG A 109 -8.88 24.08 -4.58
N SER A 110 -9.03 23.25 -3.55
CA SER A 110 -10.30 22.92 -2.89
C SER A 110 -11.30 22.16 -3.78
N GLU A 111 -10.83 21.52 -4.86
CA GLU A 111 -11.64 20.60 -5.67
C GLU A 111 -11.63 19.19 -5.05
N LEU A 112 -12.25 19.03 -3.88
CA LEU A 112 -12.09 17.83 -3.04
C LEU A 112 -12.76 16.57 -3.60
N ALA A 113 -13.80 16.70 -4.42
CA ALA A 113 -14.59 15.56 -4.91
C ALA A 113 -13.74 14.49 -5.61
N THR A 114 -12.78 14.90 -6.46
CA THR A 114 -11.90 13.93 -7.13
C THR A 114 -10.90 13.31 -6.16
N GLY A 115 -10.39 14.07 -5.19
CA GLY A 115 -9.53 13.51 -4.14
C GLY A 115 -10.27 12.43 -3.34
N ARG A 116 -11.53 12.69 -2.96
CA ARG A 116 -12.36 11.76 -2.21
C ARG A 116 -12.62 10.47 -2.99
N ASP A 117 -13.00 10.55 -4.26
CA ASP A 117 -13.18 9.36 -5.11
C ASP A 117 -11.90 8.52 -5.26
N VAL A 118 -10.73 9.17 -5.30
CA VAL A 118 -9.44 8.47 -5.30
C VAL A 118 -9.20 7.71 -3.99
N VAL A 119 -9.39 8.38 -2.84
CA VAL A 119 -9.13 7.81 -1.52
C VAL A 119 -10.14 6.72 -1.14
N GLU A 120 -11.41 6.90 -1.49
CA GLU A 120 -12.49 6.01 -1.07
C GLU A 120 -12.62 4.78 -1.99
N ARG A 121 -12.15 4.86 -3.24
CA ARG A 121 -12.43 3.83 -4.25
C ARG A 121 -11.23 3.47 -5.11
N LEU A 122 -10.66 4.42 -5.86
CA LEU A 122 -9.71 4.09 -6.93
C LEU A 122 -8.37 3.57 -6.40
N LEU A 123 -7.78 4.26 -5.44
CA LEU A 123 -6.48 3.88 -4.88
C LEU A 123 -6.57 2.58 -4.05
N PRO A 124 -7.57 2.39 -3.14
CA PRO A 124 -7.73 1.12 -2.44
C PRO A 124 -7.92 -0.09 -3.38
N GLN A 125 -8.74 0.06 -4.44
CA GLN A 125 -8.96 -1.02 -5.40
C GLN A 125 -7.66 -1.38 -6.15
N TRP A 126 -6.90 -0.36 -6.57
CA TRP A 126 -5.63 -0.59 -7.23
C TRP A 126 -4.61 -1.25 -6.29
N LEU A 127 -4.48 -0.76 -5.05
CA LEU A 127 -3.58 -1.33 -4.05
C LEU A 127 -3.88 -2.80 -3.79
N LEU A 128 -5.15 -3.17 -3.59
CA LEU A 128 -5.51 -4.58 -3.38
C LEU A 128 -5.07 -5.47 -4.53
N PHE A 129 -5.33 -5.05 -5.77
CA PHE A 129 -4.88 -5.82 -6.93
C PHE A 129 -3.34 -5.89 -7.03
N HIS A 130 -2.67 -4.76 -6.77
CA HIS A 130 -1.22 -4.66 -6.84
C HIS A 130 -0.53 -5.56 -5.81
N THR A 131 -1.00 -5.47 -4.56
CA THR A 131 -0.52 -6.26 -3.43
C THR A 131 -0.71 -7.76 -3.67
N GLU A 132 -1.89 -8.19 -4.13
CA GLU A 132 -2.15 -9.61 -4.42
C GLU A 132 -1.26 -10.17 -5.55
N THR A 133 -0.82 -9.34 -6.49
CA THR A 133 -0.14 -9.78 -7.71
C THR A 133 1.36 -9.50 -7.72
N MET A 134 1.76 -8.24 -7.64
CA MET A 134 3.15 -7.80 -7.83
C MET A 134 3.93 -7.86 -6.52
N ASP A 135 3.35 -7.37 -5.43
CA ASP A 135 4.05 -7.32 -4.13
C ASP A 135 4.18 -8.72 -3.55
N SER A 136 3.14 -9.56 -3.71
CA SER A 136 3.24 -10.97 -3.36
C SER A 136 4.36 -11.71 -4.11
N ALA A 137 4.65 -11.31 -5.36
CA ALA A 137 5.77 -11.87 -6.12
C ALA A 137 7.13 -11.38 -5.60
N LEU A 138 7.24 -10.09 -5.28
CA LEU A 138 8.43 -9.51 -4.68
C LEU A 138 8.73 -10.16 -3.32
N ALA A 139 7.75 -10.28 -2.44
CA ALA A 139 7.90 -10.91 -1.12
C ALA A 139 8.41 -12.35 -1.22
N ARG A 140 7.88 -13.17 -2.15
CA ARG A 140 8.37 -14.54 -2.39
C ARG A 140 9.82 -14.56 -2.85
N SER A 141 10.22 -13.62 -3.71
CA SER A 141 11.60 -13.50 -4.17
C SER A 141 12.55 -13.06 -3.06
N MET A 142 12.13 -12.12 -2.20
CA MET A 142 12.91 -11.69 -1.02
C MET A 142 13.17 -12.87 -0.08
N GLN A 143 12.13 -13.63 0.28
CA GLN A 143 12.26 -14.83 1.12
C GLN A 143 13.20 -15.88 0.52
N SER A 144 13.17 -16.04 -0.81
CA SER A 144 14.07 -16.98 -1.50
C SER A 144 15.53 -16.51 -1.45
N ALA A 145 15.78 -15.21 -1.68
CA ALA A 145 17.11 -14.63 -1.59
C ALA A 145 17.70 -14.69 -0.17
N GLU A 146 16.87 -14.49 0.85
CA GLU A 146 17.27 -14.67 2.26
C GLU A 146 17.65 -16.12 2.56
N ALA A 147 16.84 -17.09 2.11
CA ALA A 147 17.10 -18.51 2.29
C ALA A 147 18.41 -18.96 1.60
N GLU A 148 18.66 -18.48 0.38
CA GLU A 148 19.90 -18.73 -0.35
C GLU A 148 21.12 -18.15 0.39
N THR A 149 20.99 -16.91 0.90
CA THR A 149 22.05 -16.27 1.68
C THR A 149 22.36 -17.06 2.96
N MET A 150 21.34 -17.57 3.67
CA MET A 150 21.54 -18.44 4.83
C MET A 150 22.15 -19.80 4.46
N SER A 151 21.78 -20.35 3.30
CA SER A 151 22.32 -21.62 2.79
C SER A 151 23.80 -21.52 2.39
N LEU A 152 24.21 -20.35 1.88
CA LEU A 152 25.60 -20.05 1.50
C LEU A 152 26.49 -19.65 2.69
N GLY A 153 25.93 -19.57 3.91
CA GLY A 153 26.62 -19.20 5.14
C GLY A 153 27.60 -20.24 5.69
N PHE A 154 28.75 -20.38 5.04
CA PHE A 154 30.03 -20.72 5.70
C PHE A 154 30.46 -19.52 6.58
N GLY A 155 30.94 -19.78 7.79
CA GLY A 155 31.11 -18.77 8.86
C GLY A 155 32.08 -17.61 8.58
N GLY A 156 31.59 -16.53 7.96
CA GLY A 156 32.27 -15.26 7.83
C GLY A 156 31.50 -14.12 8.49
N THR A 157 32.07 -13.54 9.54
CA THR A 157 31.55 -12.34 10.21
C THR A 157 31.42 -11.19 9.22
N MET A 158 30.21 -10.65 9.02
CA MET A 158 30.01 -9.40 8.28
C MET A 158 30.79 -8.25 8.95
N PRO A 159 31.53 -7.41 8.21
CA PRO A 159 32.22 -6.27 8.79
C PRO A 159 31.21 -5.20 9.23
N ARG A 160 31.31 -4.78 10.50
CA ARG A 160 30.55 -3.66 11.06
C ARG A 160 30.89 -2.37 10.31
N ALA A 161 29.88 -1.64 9.84
CA ALA A 161 30.06 -0.29 9.31
C ALA A 161 30.68 0.64 10.38
N PRO A 162 31.54 1.60 10.00
CA PRO A 162 32.14 2.53 10.96
C PRO A 162 31.07 3.47 11.53
N ALA A 163 31.16 3.71 12.83
CA ALA A 163 30.32 4.69 13.53
C ALA A 163 30.59 6.09 12.97
N THR A 164 29.55 6.75 12.46
CA THR A 164 29.62 8.16 12.09
C THR A 164 29.78 8.98 13.36
N VAL A 165 30.90 9.68 13.48
CA VAL A 165 31.15 10.70 14.49
C VAL A 165 30.33 11.94 14.12
N HIS A 166 29.45 12.36 15.03
CA HIS A 166 28.97 13.74 15.16
C HIS A 166 29.12 14.18 16.61
#